data_AF-A0A965EKN1-F1
#
_entry.id   AF-A0A965EKN1-F1
#
_cell.length_a   1.000
_cell.length_b   1.000
_cell.length_c   1.000
_cell.angle_alpha   90.00
_cell.angle_beta   90.00
_cell.angle_gamma   90.00
#
_symmetry.space_group_name_H-M   'P 1'
#
loop_
_entity.id
_entity.type
_entity.pdbx_description
1 polymer ?
#
loop_
_entity_poly.entity_id
_entity_poly.type
_entity_poly.pdbx_seq_one_letter_code
_entity_poly.pdbx_strand_id
1 'polypeptide(L)'
;MKSCLVALLWLFLAGGVSAQRFDIPVTDQVVMQRCVTPEIPRSIAVGMPGGFNYVFDAVQCRLAYVWFGGFLDFRPEATGRGGRPLPLLGVKRSIGETELPLRIGESDRLPERVQFDGYRRDEATGMPTFLFRVDGVPVEQRVLSFAADQVTVEFAFPEAGNAKRYFLADQTAFTKIDVSEGLRMVSPKVVEIPADMALAQIRLTLPPSDNKFVRQKPTTNGRLLYALHCMSCHTLDGGKRIGPSFASLWTASRVVTRNGRREEVVADEAYVRESILRPQVAIVQGYEKANQMVDVTQTLDEEQIESLVQFLLGLKPSAKEGT
;
A
#
# COMPACT_ATOMS: atom_id res chain seq x y z
N MET A 1 58.18 -29.95 42.10
CA MET A 1 58.21 -29.05 40.93
C MET A 1 57.72 -29.82 39.70
N LYS A 2 56.62 -29.33 39.11
CA LYS A 2 56.02 -29.67 37.81
C LYS A 2 55.37 -31.05 37.64
N SER A 3 54.16 -31.15 38.18
CA SER A 3 53.04 -31.94 37.66
C SER A 3 52.57 -31.32 36.34
N CYS A 4 52.42 -32.11 35.27
CA CYS A 4 51.72 -31.69 34.05
C CYS A 4 50.51 -32.58 33.81
N LEU A 5 49.35 -32.04 34.17
CA LEU A 5 48.01 -32.55 33.88
C LEU A 5 47.75 -32.34 32.38
N VAL A 6 47.49 -33.41 31.62
CA VAL A 6 46.97 -33.29 30.25
C VAL A 6 45.45 -33.21 30.35
N ALA A 7 44.91 -32.00 30.22
CA ALA A 7 43.48 -31.75 30.11
C ALA A 7 42.99 -32.19 28.72
N LEU A 8 42.09 -33.19 28.68
CA LEU A 8 41.30 -33.47 27.49
C LEU A 8 40.29 -32.33 27.29
N LEU A 9 40.60 -31.44 26.37
CA LEU A 9 39.66 -30.43 25.88
C LEU A 9 38.63 -31.13 24.97
N TRP A 10 37.46 -31.43 25.50
CA TRP A 10 36.30 -31.74 24.66
C TRP A 10 35.83 -30.43 24.03
N LEU A 11 36.25 -30.18 22.78
CA LEU A 11 35.58 -29.21 21.92
C LEU A 11 34.16 -29.75 21.63
N PHE A 12 33.18 -29.29 22.41
CA PHE A 12 31.81 -29.25 21.92
C PHE A 12 31.78 -28.30 20.73
N LEU A 13 31.78 -28.87 19.52
CA LEU A 13 31.28 -28.19 18.33
C LEU A 13 29.79 -27.94 18.54
N ALA A 14 29.46 -26.83 19.20
CA ALA A 14 28.14 -26.23 19.11
C ALA A 14 28.00 -25.60 17.71
N GLY A 15 28.00 -26.45 16.68
CA GLY A 15 27.41 -26.11 15.39
C GLY A 15 25.92 -26.02 15.61
N GLY A 16 25.44 -24.83 15.95
CA GLY A 16 24.03 -24.55 16.09
C GLY A 16 23.31 -25.05 14.83
N VAL A 17 22.34 -25.95 15.03
CA VAL A 17 21.36 -26.27 14.01
C VAL A 17 20.79 -24.94 13.54
N SER A 18 21.08 -24.56 12.29
CA SER A 18 20.37 -23.47 11.64
C SER A 18 18.89 -23.85 11.71
N ALA A 19 18.12 -23.18 12.58
CA ALA A 19 16.69 -23.35 12.63
C ALA A 19 16.17 -23.03 11.23
N GLN A 20 15.67 -24.06 10.53
CA GLN A 20 15.13 -23.88 9.19
C GLN A 20 14.00 -22.86 9.28
N ARG A 21 14.23 -21.66 8.73
CA ARG A 21 13.24 -20.59 8.71
C ARG A 21 12.24 -20.91 7.60
N PHE A 22 10.97 -21.05 7.98
CA PHE A 22 9.87 -21.28 7.06
C PHE A 22 9.08 -20.00 6.77
N ASP A 23 9.51 -18.88 7.33
CA ASP A 23 8.90 -17.58 7.12
C ASP A 23 9.00 -17.19 5.64
N ILE A 24 7.92 -16.69 5.04
CA ILE A 24 7.97 -16.06 3.72
C ILE A 24 8.53 -14.66 3.90
N PRO A 25 9.76 -14.37 3.42
CA PRO A 25 10.35 -13.04 3.61
C PRO A 25 9.70 -12.02 2.67
N VAL A 26 9.39 -10.85 3.21
CA VAL A 26 8.98 -9.67 2.42
C VAL A 26 10.06 -8.62 2.61
N THR A 27 10.96 -8.51 1.64
CA THR A 27 12.13 -7.65 1.71
C THR A 27 11.84 -6.26 1.17
N ASP A 28 11.89 -6.12 -0.15
CA ASP A 28 11.86 -4.88 -0.90
C ASP A 28 10.85 -4.93 -2.06
N GLN A 29 10.17 -6.05 -2.21
CA GLN A 29 9.13 -6.27 -3.20
C GLN A 29 7.87 -6.82 -2.56
N VAL A 30 6.73 -6.45 -3.13
CA VAL A 30 5.43 -7.01 -2.71
C VAL A 30 5.44 -8.51 -2.98
N VAL A 31 5.08 -9.28 -1.96
CA VAL A 31 4.90 -10.73 -2.08
C VAL A 31 3.42 -11.04 -2.05
N MET A 32 2.95 -11.90 -2.95
CA MET A 32 1.59 -12.41 -2.91
C MET A 32 1.61 -13.92 -2.74
N GLN A 33 0.84 -14.41 -1.79
CA GLN A 33 0.67 -15.82 -1.52
C GLN A 33 -0.81 -16.19 -1.62
N ARG A 34 -1.15 -17.11 -2.53
CA ARG A 34 -2.44 -17.79 -2.49
C ARG A 34 -2.35 -18.89 -1.44
N CYS A 35 -3.18 -18.81 -0.40
CA CYS A 35 -3.13 -19.75 0.71
C CYS A 35 -4.45 -19.79 1.47
N VAL A 36 -4.53 -20.72 2.41
CA VAL A 36 -5.48 -20.66 3.52
C VAL A 36 -4.85 -19.77 4.58
N THR A 37 -5.54 -18.72 5.01
CA THR A 37 -5.14 -17.92 6.19
C THR A 37 -6.13 -18.19 7.33
N PRO A 38 -5.88 -17.70 8.56
CA PRO A 38 -6.88 -17.75 9.61
C PRO A 38 -8.18 -17.11 9.10
N GLU A 39 -9.29 -17.82 9.29
CA GLU A 39 -10.66 -17.41 8.93
C GLU A 39 -10.98 -17.41 7.43
N ILE A 40 -10.00 -17.30 6.51
CA ILE A 40 -10.26 -17.16 5.07
C ILE A 40 -9.64 -18.31 4.27
N PRO A 41 -10.44 -19.28 3.79
CA PRO A 41 -9.95 -20.47 3.10
C PRO A 41 -9.48 -20.23 1.65
N ARG A 42 -9.97 -19.17 1.00
CA ARG A 42 -9.58 -18.78 -0.36
C ARG A 42 -9.03 -17.37 -0.38
N SER A 43 -7.91 -17.22 0.30
CA SER A 43 -7.27 -15.93 0.49
C SER A 43 -6.18 -15.67 -0.55
N ILE A 44 -6.00 -14.39 -0.86
CA ILE A 44 -4.76 -13.86 -1.43
C ILE A 44 -4.15 -13.00 -0.34
N ALA A 45 -3.14 -13.54 0.34
CA ALA A 45 -2.33 -12.78 1.28
C ALA A 45 -1.33 -11.92 0.50
N VAL A 46 -1.22 -10.66 0.88
CA VAL A 46 -0.28 -9.70 0.29
C VAL A 46 0.63 -9.17 1.39
N GLY A 47 1.92 -9.43 1.21
CA GLY A 47 2.97 -8.93 2.07
C GLY A 47 3.57 -7.70 1.45
N MET A 48 3.35 -6.55 2.08
CA MET A 48 3.92 -5.29 1.61
C MET A 48 5.25 -5.06 2.32
N PRO A 49 6.26 -4.54 1.61
CA PRO A 49 7.53 -4.34 2.27
C PRO A 49 7.42 -3.29 3.36
N GLY A 50 8.24 -3.45 4.39
CA GLY A 50 8.01 -2.74 5.64
C GLY A 50 6.74 -3.22 6.34
N GLY A 51 6.47 -4.53 6.34
CA GLY A 51 5.65 -5.21 7.35
C GLY A 51 4.18 -4.80 7.51
N PHE A 52 3.60 -4.04 6.59
CA PHE A 52 2.15 -3.95 6.44
C PHE A 52 1.71 -5.13 5.57
N ASN A 53 0.73 -5.88 6.02
CA ASN A 53 0.27 -7.05 5.27
C ASN A 53 -1.25 -7.09 5.32
N TYR A 54 -1.87 -7.73 4.33
CA TYR A 54 -3.32 -7.84 4.28
C TYR A 54 -3.80 -9.09 3.56
N VAL A 55 -5.04 -9.49 3.86
CA VAL A 55 -5.73 -10.57 3.16
C VAL A 55 -6.85 -9.99 2.31
N PHE A 56 -6.81 -10.29 1.02
CA PHE A 56 -7.96 -10.16 0.14
C PHE A 56 -8.71 -11.49 0.08
N ASP A 57 -10.00 -11.47 0.39
CA ASP A 57 -10.91 -12.61 0.22
C ASP A 57 -11.40 -12.63 -1.24
N ALA A 58 -10.93 -13.62 -2.02
CA ALA A 58 -11.29 -13.74 -3.43
C ALA A 58 -12.71 -14.30 -3.67
N VAL A 59 -13.41 -14.77 -2.64
CA VAL A 59 -14.79 -15.23 -2.73
C VAL A 59 -15.74 -14.06 -2.50
N GLN A 60 -15.49 -13.27 -1.45
CA GLN A 60 -16.32 -12.10 -1.10
C GLN A 60 -15.84 -10.79 -1.76
N CYS A 61 -14.71 -10.82 -2.47
CA CYS A 61 -14.04 -9.67 -3.10
C CYS A 61 -13.78 -8.49 -2.15
N ARG A 62 -13.46 -8.78 -0.89
CA ARG A 62 -13.24 -7.75 0.15
C ARG A 62 -11.85 -7.82 0.74
N LEU A 63 -11.42 -6.71 1.31
CA LEU A 63 -10.31 -6.71 2.26
C LEU A 63 -10.82 -7.38 3.55
N ALA A 64 -10.22 -8.48 3.97
CA ALA A 64 -10.71 -9.25 5.11
C ALA A 64 -10.15 -8.76 6.44
N TYR A 65 -8.84 -8.51 6.48
CA TYR A 65 -8.12 -7.94 7.61
C TYR A 65 -6.71 -7.53 7.17
N VAL A 66 -6.04 -6.78 8.05
CA VAL A 66 -4.64 -6.40 7.91
C VAL A 66 -3.85 -6.91 9.10
N TRP A 67 -2.53 -6.99 8.98
CA TRP A 67 -1.65 -7.20 10.12
C TRP A 67 -0.32 -6.50 9.92
N PHE A 68 0.32 -6.20 11.05
CA PHE A 68 1.61 -5.53 11.09
C PHE A 68 2.67 -6.48 11.67
N GLY A 69 3.80 -6.63 10.98
CA GLY A 69 4.88 -7.54 11.36
C GLY A 69 5.42 -8.36 10.18
N GLY A 70 5.95 -9.54 10.48
CA GLY A 70 6.30 -10.53 9.46
C GLY A 70 5.06 -11.03 8.70
N PHE A 71 5.29 -11.58 7.51
CA PHE A 71 4.22 -11.95 6.60
C PHE A 71 3.54 -13.26 7.03
N LEU A 72 4.06 -14.42 6.61
CA LEU A 72 3.45 -15.73 6.88
C LEU A 72 4.50 -16.77 7.27
N ASP A 73 4.14 -17.68 8.18
CA ASP A 73 4.91 -18.90 8.44
C ASP A 73 4.46 -19.99 7.46
N PHE A 74 5.29 -20.33 6.48
CA PHE A 74 4.98 -21.33 5.46
C PHE A 74 5.12 -22.77 5.95
N ARG A 75 5.54 -23.00 7.21
CA ARG A 75 5.81 -24.35 7.76
C ARG A 75 4.65 -25.32 7.56
N PRO A 76 3.37 -24.96 7.82
CA PRO A 76 2.27 -25.92 7.68
C PRO A 76 2.07 -26.46 6.27
N GLU A 77 2.40 -25.66 5.26
CA GLU A 77 2.38 -26.08 3.85
C GLU A 77 3.65 -26.89 3.52
N ALA A 78 4.83 -26.39 3.91
CA ALA A 78 6.11 -27.01 3.60
C ALA A 78 6.30 -28.40 4.23
N THR A 79 5.72 -28.66 5.41
CA THR A 79 5.90 -29.92 6.15
C THR A 79 4.64 -30.79 6.15
N GLY A 80 3.59 -30.40 5.43
CA GLY A 80 2.29 -31.07 5.43
C GLY A 80 1.90 -31.66 4.08
N ARG A 81 0.63 -32.07 3.95
CA ARG A 81 0.00 -32.40 2.66
C ARG A 81 -0.59 -31.17 1.96
N GLY A 82 -0.25 -29.99 2.44
CA GLY A 82 -0.81 -28.70 2.06
C GLY A 82 -2.26 -28.46 2.50
N GLY A 83 -2.73 -27.22 2.29
CA GLY A 83 -4.09 -26.76 2.61
C GLY A 83 -4.32 -26.38 4.08
N ARG A 84 -3.26 -26.26 4.89
CA ARG A 84 -3.38 -25.84 6.30
C ARG A 84 -3.30 -24.32 6.39
N PRO A 85 -4.08 -23.68 7.28
CA PRO A 85 -3.95 -22.24 7.50
C PRO A 85 -2.51 -21.85 7.82
N LEU A 86 -1.97 -20.87 7.08
CA LEU A 86 -0.67 -20.28 7.33
C LEU A 86 -0.77 -19.26 8.48
N PRO A 87 -0.02 -19.43 9.58
CA PRO A 87 0.01 -18.46 10.67
C PRO A 87 0.50 -17.10 10.20
N LEU A 88 -0.13 -16.04 10.72
CA LEU A 88 0.32 -14.67 10.53
C LEU A 88 1.52 -14.42 11.45
N LEU A 89 2.61 -13.87 10.91
CA LEU A 89 3.80 -13.51 11.68
C LEU A 89 3.73 -12.07 12.20
N GLY A 90 2.57 -11.66 12.73
CA GLY A 90 2.38 -10.30 13.24
C GLY A 90 1.02 -10.09 13.90
N VAL A 91 0.72 -8.83 14.18
CA VAL A 91 -0.47 -8.45 14.96
C VAL A 91 -1.61 -8.12 14.02
N LYS A 92 -2.60 -9.00 13.98
CA LYS A 92 -3.84 -8.82 13.22
C LYS A 92 -4.63 -7.64 13.74
N ARG A 93 -5.15 -6.85 12.82
CA ARG A 93 -6.09 -5.75 13.07
C ARG A 93 -7.33 -5.98 12.22
N SER A 94 -8.50 -5.86 12.86
CA SER A 94 -9.75 -5.77 12.14
C SER A 94 -9.80 -4.46 11.36
N ILE A 95 -10.44 -4.50 10.19
CA ILE A 95 -10.79 -3.34 9.37
C ILE A 95 -12.30 -3.21 9.19
N GLY A 96 -13.06 -4.03 9.92
CA GLY A 96 -14.51 -4.05 9.83
C GLY A 96 -15.06 -5.06 8.83
N GLU A 97 -16.36 -5.32 9.02
CA GLU A 97 -17.30 -6.03 8.13
C GLU A 97 -16.92 -7.45 7.68
N THR A 98 -17.88 -8.37 7.84
CA THR A 98 -17.81 -9.75 7.33
C THR A 98 -18.16 -9.87 5.84
N GLU A 99 -18.64 -8.78 5.24
CA GLU A 99 -19.13 -8.73 3.87
C GLU A 99 -18.39 -7.66 3.06
N LEU A 100 -18.62 -7.63 1.74
CA LEU A 100 -18.09 -6.58 0.87
C LEU A 100 -18.67 -5.23 1.28
N PRO A 101 -17.88 -4.19 1.62
CA PRO A 101 -18.41 -2.89 2.03
C PRO A 101 -18.93 -2.01 0.89
N LEU A 102 -18.67 -2.39 -0.38
CA LEU A 102 -19.10 -1.61 -1.54
C LEU A 102 -20.57 -1.91 -1.90
N ARG A 103 -21.34 -0.86 -2.21
CA ARG A 103 -22.76 -0.91 -2.62
C ARG A 103 -22.96 -0.15 -3.92
N ILE A 104 -23.83 -0.64 -4.80
CA ILE A 104 -24.20 0.00 -6.07
C ILE A 104 -25.66 0.49 -6.00
N GLY A 105 -25.92 1.74 -6.36
CA GLY A 105 -27.25 2.35 -6.40
C GLY A 105 -27.76 2.85 -5.05
N GLU A 106 -27.89 1.94 -4.07
CA GLU A 106 -28.48 2.18 -2.75
C GLU A 106 -27.56 1.67 -1.63
N SER A 107 -27.43 2.40 -0.52
CA SER A 107 -26.47 2.08 0.54
C SER A 107 -26.88 0.88 1.42
N ASP A 108 -28.16 0.57 1.49
CA ASP A 108 -28.76 -0.48 2.32
C ASP A 108 -29.07 -1.76 1.55
N ARG A 109 -28.90 -1.76 0.22
CA ARG A 109 -29.09 -2.94 -0.64
C ARG A 109 -27.81 -3.78 -0.72
N LEU A 110 -27.85 -5.02 -0.24
CA LEU A 110 -26.75 -5.96 -0.43
C LEU A 110 -26.51 -6.26 -1.93
N PRO A 111 -25.25 -6.43 -2.36
CA PRO A 111 -24.96 -6.87 -3.72
C PRO A 111 -25.62 -8.21 -4.03
N GLU A 112 -26.28 -8.30 -5.18
CA GLU A 112 -26.87 -9.55 -5.68
C GLU A 112 -25.80 -10.48 -6.25
N ARG A 113 -24.77 -9.90 -6.88
CA ARG A 113 -23.68 -10.65 -7.50
C ARG A 113 -22.34 -9.98 -7.28
N VAL A 114 -21.40 -10.77 -6.74
CA VAL A 114 -19.99 -10.41 -6.63
C VAL A 114 -19.17 -11.43 -7.40
N GLN A 115 -18.32 -10.97 -8.32
CA GLN A 115 -17.50 -11.83 -9.16
C GLN A 115 -16.04 -11.38 -9.14
N PHE A 116 -15.14 -12.26 -8.72
CA PHE A 116 -13.70 -12.01 -8.81
C PHE A 116 -13.19 -12.30 -10.23
N ASP A 117 -12.58 -11.30 -10.87
CA ASP A 117 -12.07 -11.38 -12.23
C ASP A 117 -10.53 -11.54 -12.28
N GLY A 118 -9.85 -11.42 -11.13
CA GLY A 118 -8.42 -11.67 -10.99
C GLY A 118 -7.66 -10.49 -10.39
N TYR A 119 -6.38 -10.37 -10.72
CA TYR A 119 -5.56 -9.22 -10.31
C TYR A 119 -4.52 -8.88 -11.36
N ARG A 120 -4.12 -7.61 -11.38
CA ARG A 120 -2.99 -7.09 -12.15
C ARG A 120 -1.88 -6.67 -11.19
N ARG A 121 -0.61 -6.86 -11.56
CA ARG A 121 0.52 -6.36 -10.77
C ARG A 121 1.14 -5.17 -11.48
N ASP A 122 1.36 -4.11 -10.73
CA ASP A 122 2.15 -2.98 -11.20
C ASP A 122 3.61 -3.42 -11.44
N GLU A 123 4.13 -3.20 -12.65
CA GLU A 123 5.50 -3.63 -13.02
C GLU A 123 6.56 -2.90 -12.18
N ALA A 124 6.25 -1.66 -11.80
CA ALA A 124 7.14 -0.78 -11.09
C ALA A 124 7.18 -1.03 -9.58
N THR A 125 6.25 -1.77 -8.99
CA THR A 125 6.20 -1.94 -7.52
C THR A 125 5.81 -3.35 -7.09
N GLY A 126 5.28 -4.16 -8.00
CA GLY A 126 4.66 -5.45 -7.68
C GLY A 126 3.27 -5.32 -7.05
N MET A 127 2.78 -4.09 -6.86
CA MET A 127 1.53 -3.81 -6.18
C MET A 127 0.33 -4.43 -6.89
N PRO A 128 -0.46 -5.26 -6.22
CA PRO A 128 -1.65 -5.82 -6.84
C PRO A 128 -2.77 -4.81 -6.89
N THR A 129 -3.46 -4.82 -8.03
CA THR A 129 -4.79 -4.26 -8.21
C THR A 129 -5.74 -5.44 -8.39
N PHE A 130 -6.68 -5.62 -7.48
CA PHE A 130 -7.69 -6.67 -7.54
C PHE A 130 -8.82 -6.23 -8.46
N LEU A 131 -9.24 -7.13 -9.34
CA LEU A 131 -10.27 -6.86 -10.36
C LEU A 131 -11.48 -7.72 -10.03
N PHE A 132 -12.64 -7.08 -9.90
CA PHE A 132 -13.90 -7.77 -9.63
C PHE A 132 -15.09 -6.96 -10.14
N ARG A 133 -16.27 -7.56 -10.06
CA ARG A 133 -17.55 -6.91 -10.39
C ARG A 133 -18.51 -6.98 -9.23
N VAL A 134 -19.26 -5.90 -9.03
CA VAL A 134 -20.37 -5.80 -8.08
C VAL A 134 -21.60 -5.43 -8.87
N ASP A 135 -22.58 -6.33 -8.92
CA ASP A 135 -23.81 -6.17 -9.72
C ASP A 135 -23.52 -5.77 -11.19
N GLY A 136 -22.46 -6.37 -11.75
CA GLY A 136 -22.00 -6.12 -13.12
C GLY A 136 -21.04 -4.93 -13.29
N VAL A 137 -21.01 -3.99 -12.34
CA VAL A 137 -20.11 -2.82 -12.36
C VAL A 137 -18.67 -3.27 -12.11
N PRO A 138 -17.72 -3.01 -13.03
CA PRO A 138 -16.32 -3.35 -12.81
C PRO A 138 -15.69 -2.44 -11.75
N VAL A 139 -14.89 -3.06 -10.90
CA VAL A 139 -14.19 -2.44 -9.79
C VAL A 139 -12.75 -2.92 -9.79
N GLU A 140 -11.83 -1.96 -9.71
CA GLU A 140 -10.44 -2.21 -9.40
C GLU A 140 -10.16 -1.77 -7.96
N GLN A 141 -9.57 -2.62 -7.13
CA GLN A 141 -9.24 -2.29 -5.74
C GLN A 141 -7.74 -2.36 -5.48
N ARG A 142 -7.21 -1.35 -4.80
CA ARG A 142 -5.87 -1.36 -4.19
C ARG A 142 -5.95 -1.11 -2.69
N VAL A 143 -4.96 -1.64 -1.98
CA VAL A 143 -4.82 -1.47 -0.53
C VAL A 143 -3.42 -0.97 -0.23
N LEU A 144 -3.34 0.13 0.51
CA LEU A 144 -2.10 0.80 0.87
C LEU A 144 -2.07 1.13 2.36
N SER A 145 -0.88 1.38 2.90
CA SER A 145 -0.69 1.86 4.27
C SER A 145 0.49 2.82 4.33
N PHE A 146 0.25 4.02 4.84
CA PHE A 146 1.23 5.12 4.92
C PHE A 146 1.81 5.28 6.33
N ALA A 147 1.15 4.68 7.31
CA ALA A 147 1.52 4.74 8.72
C ALA A 147 1.08 3.45 9.42
N ALA A 148 1.67 3.20 10.58
CA ALA A 148 1.41 2.02 11.42
C ALA A 148 -0.08 1.80 11.77
N ASP A 149 -0.87 2.86 11.72
CA ASP A 149 -2.26 2.91 12.13
C ASP A 149 -3.18 3.31 10.97
N GLN A 150 -2.71 3.29 9.72
CA GLN A 150 -3.52 3.71 8.58
C GLN A 150 -3.66 2.62 7.53
N VAL A 151 -4.88 2.44 7.04
CA VAL A 151 -5.21 1.59 5.91
C VAL A 151 -5.97 2.44 4.90
N THR A 152 -5.51 2.48 3.66
CA THR A 152 -6.22 3.14 2.55
C THR A 152 -6.72 2.07 1.61
N VAL A 153 -8.04 2.03 1.41
CA VAL A 153 -8.70 1.24 0.38
C VAL A 153 -9.04 2.19 -0.77
N GLU A 154 -8.50 1.89 -1.94
CA GLU A 154 -8.78 2.63 -3.15
C GLU A 154 -9.64 1.79 -4.08
N PHE A 155 -10.72 2.37 -4.58
CA PHE A 155 -11.55 1.83 -5.64
C PHE A 155 -11.40 2.69 -6.90
N ALA A 156 -11.11 2.05 -8.04
CA ALA A 156 -11.24 2.66 -9.36
C ALA A 156 -12.38 1.99 -10.13
N PHE A 157 -13.05 2.79 -10.94
CA PHE A 157 -14.21 2.41 -11.73
C PHE A 157 -13.90 2.70 -13.20
N PRO A 158 -13.37 1.70 -13.94
CA PRO A 158 -12.84 1.92 -15.29
C PRO A 158 -13.93 2.23 -16.33
N GLU A 159 -15.17 1.86 -16.03
CA GLU A 159 -16.34 2.18 -16.85
C GLU A 159 -17.16 3.30 -16.19
N ALA A 160 -17.59 4.28 -16.98
CA ALA A 160 -18.46 5.34 -16.49
C ALA A 160 -19.78 4.76 -16.00
N GLY A 161 -20.14 5.07 -14.76
CA GLY A 161 -21.37 4.60 -14.13
C GLY A 161 -22.49 5.63 -14.24
N ASN A 162 -23.74 5.16 -14.17
CA ASN A 162 -24.93 6.01 -13.99
C ASN A 162 -25.51 5.91 -12.56
N ALA A 163 -25.03 4.96 -11.77
CA ALA A 163 -25.48 4.73 -10.40
C ALA A 163 -24.47 5.31 -9.40
N LYS A 164 -25.00 5.93 -8.34
CA LYS A 164 -24.20 6.24 -7.15
C LYS A 164 -23.64 4.95 -6.55
N ARG A 165 -22.55 5.07 -5.82
CA ARG A 165 -21.91 3.97 -5.12
C ARG A 165 -21.71 4.36 -3.67
N TYR A 166 -21.62 3.38 -2.78
CA TYR A 166 -21.38 3.65 -1.37
C TYR A 166 -20.35 2.69 -0.80
N PHE A 167 -19.54 3.20 0.11
CA PHE A 167 -18.68 2.39 0.96
C PHE A 167 -19.23 2.41 2.38
N LEU A 168 -19.51 1.23 2.92
CA LEU A 168 -19.93 1.03 4.31
C LEU A 168 -18.71 0.78 5.19
N ALA A 169 -18.62 1.51 6.29
CA ALA A 169 -17.52 1.46 7.21
C ALA A 169 -18.00 1.00 8.59
N ASP A 170 -17.35 -0.02 9.13
CA ASP A 170 -17.57 -0.47 10.49
C ASP A 170 -16.79 0.39 11.48
N GLN A 171 -17.50 1.28 12.17
CA GLN A 171 -16.92 2.18 13.17
C GLN A 171 -16.24 1.49 14.34
N THR A 172 -16.49 0.20 14.58
CA THR A 172 -15.78 -0.52 15.63
C THR A 172 -14.32 -0.80 15.25
N ALA A 173 -13.97 -0.68 13.97
CA ALA A 173 -12.65 -1.02 13.44
C ALA A 173 -11.71 0.18 13.25
N PHE A 174 -12.19 1.42 13.37
CA PHE A 174 -11.40 2.63 13.13
C PHE A 174 -11.75 3.76 14.12
N THR A 175 -10.81 4.67 14.35
CA THR A 175 -10.98 5.89 15.14
C THR A 175 -11.25 7.13 14.29
N LYS A 176 -10.80 7.11 13.02
CA LYS A 176 -11.05 8.18 12.04
C LYS A 176 -11.20 7.61 10.64
N ILE A 177 -12.02 8.26 9.83
CA ILE A 177 -12.16 8.03 8.39
C ILE A 177 -11.88 9.33 7.64
N ASP A 178 -11.02 9.26 6.64
CA ASP A 178 -10.71 10.34 5.70
C ASP A 178 -11.03 9.87 4.27
N VAL A 179 -11.58 10.73 3.43
CA VAL A 179 -11.99 10.39 2.06
C VAL A 179 -11.36 11.36 1.04
N SER A 180 -11.13 10.89 -0.19
CA SER A 180 -10.64 11.76 -1.27
C SER A 180 -11.66 12.86 -1.64
N GLU A 181 -11.18 13.94 -2.25
CA GLU A 181 -12.02 15.02 -2.77
C GLU A 181 -13.15 14.47 -3.66
N GLY A 182 -14.34 15.07 -3.56
CA GLY A 182 -15.54 14.67 -4.32
C GLY A 182 -16.39 13.59 -3.63
N LEU A 183 -15.86 12.86 -2.65
CA LEU A 183 -16.62 11.89 -1.86
C LEU A 183 -17.37 12.62 -0.73
N ARG A 184 -18.52 12.07 -0.33
CA ARG A 184 -19.37 12.67 0.70
C ARG A 184 -19.66 11.69 1.82
N MET A 185 -19.32 12.06 3.05
CA MET A 185 -19.83 11.35 4.24
C MET A 185 -21.33 11.61 4.35
N VAL A 186 -22.18 10.60 4.10
CA VAL A 186 -23.64 10.73 4.25
C VAL A 186 -24.11 10.38 5.65
N SER A 187 -23.34 9.54 6.33
CA SER A 187 -23.42 9.30 7.76
C SER A 187 -22.01 8.97 8.27
N PRO A 188 -21.80 8.92 9.58
CA PRO A 188 -20.52 8.47 10.14
C PRO A 188 -20.04 7.08 9.70
N LYS A 189 -20.91 6.24 9.08
CA LYS A 189 -20.59 4.88 8.61
C LYS A 189 -20.65 4.73 7.09
N VAL A 190 -21.09 5.76 6.36
CA VAL A 190 -21.41 5.61 4.94
C VAL A 190 -20.78 6.74 4.15
N VAL A 191 -19.94 6.35 3.19
CA VAL A 191 -19.35 7.25 2.19
C VAL A 191 -20.11 7.10 0.89
N GLU A 192 -20.68 8.19 0.37
CA GLU A 192 -21.20 8.24 -0.99
C GLU A 192 -20.08 8.57 -1.98
N ILE A 193 -20.04 7.80 -3.06
CA ILE A 193 -19.17 7.95 -4.21
C ILE A 193 -20.07 8.33 -5.40
N PRO A 194 -20.01 9.57 -5.91
CA PRO A 194 -20.79 10.02 -7.08
C PRO A 194 -20.60 9.11 -8.30
N ALA A 195 -21.60 9.01 -9.18
CA ALA A 195 -21.62 8.07 -10.32
C ALA A 195 -20.56 8.34 -11.41
N ASP A 196 -20.14 9.59 -11.53
CA ASP A 196 -19.11 10.08 -12.45
C ASP A 196 -17.69 9.95 -11.89
N MET A 197 -17.56 9.61 -10.60
CA MET A 197 -16.27 9.44 -9.96
C MET A 197 -15.55 8.19 -10.50
N ALA A 198 -14.38 8.39 -11.12
CA ALA A 198 -13.55 7.28 -11.60
C ALA A 198 -12.68 6.66 -10.49
N LEU A 199 -12.43 7.39 -9.40
CA LEU A 199 -11.56 6.98 -8.30
C LEU A 199 -12.13 7.41 -6.95
N ALA A 200 -12.08 6.52 -5.97
CA ALA A 200 -12.47 6.77 -4.60
C ALA A 200 -11.40 6.22 -3.64
N GLN A 201 -10.83 7.07 -2.79
CA GLN A 201 -9.93 6.64 -1.72
C GLN A 201 -10.62 6.81 -0.37
N ILE A 202 -10.68 5.72 0.39
CA ILE A 202 -11.14 5.70 1.78
C ILE A 202 -9.96 5.32 2.67
N ARG A 203 -9.56 6.22 3.56
CA ARG A 203 -8.50 6.02 4.55
C ARG A 203 -9.11 5.82 5.92
N LEU A 204 -8.78 4.70 6.55
CA LEU A 204 -9.17 4.34 7.90
C LEU A 204 -7.96 4.48 8.82
N THR A 205 -8.11 5.26 9.89
CA THR A 205 -7.17 5.27 11.02
C THR A 205 -7.63 4.21 12.01
N LEU A 206 -6.83 3.18 12.19
CA LEU A 206 -7.10 2.08 13.11
C LEU A 206 -6.87 2.53 14.57
N PRO A 207 -7.53 1.91 15.56
CA PRO A 207 -7.26 2.18 16.96
C PRO A 207 -5.77 2.06 17.33
N PRO A 208 -5.28 2.78 18.34
CA PRO A 208 -3.95 2.54 18.88
C PRO A 208 -3.78 1.07 19.29
N SER A 209 -2.54 0.58 19.21
CA SER A 209 -2.18 -0.74 19.71
C SER A 209 -0.87 -0.67 20.48
N ASP A 210 -0.79 -1.38 21.61
CA ASP A 210 0.44 -1.50 22.39
C ASP A 210 1.53 -2.25 21.60
N ASN A 211 1.13 -3.07 20.64
CA ASN A 211 2.03 -3.71 19.70
C ASN A 211 2.40 -2.74 18.59
N LYS A 212 3.40 -1.90 18.88
CA LYS A 212 3.93 -0.94 17.90
C LYS A 212 4.45 -1.69 16.68
N PHE A 213 4.04 -1.21 15.51
CA PHE A 213 4.61 -1.64 14.25
C PHE A 213 6.09 -1.24 14.18
N VAL A 214 6.97 -2.21 13.96
CA VAL A 214 8.42 -1.99 13.83
C VAL A 214 8.87 -2.44 12.44
N ARG A 215 9.27 -1.49 11.58
CA ARG A 215 9.99 -1.79 10.33
C ARG A 215 11.35 -2.39 10.72
N GLN A 216 11.58 -3.67 10.41
CA GLN A 216 12.77 -4.37 10.92
C GLN A 216 14.11 -3.95 10.30
N LYS A 217 14.14 -2.99 9.37
CA LYS A 217 15.29 -2.17 9.01
C LYS A 217 14.80 -0.98 8.18
N PRO A 218 15.30 0.25 8.36
CA PRO A 218 15.05 1.32 7.40
C PRO A 218 15.52 0.85 6.01
N THR A 219 14.62 0.85 5.04
CA THR A 219 14.95 0.48 3.67
C THR A 219 15.48 1.71 2.94
N THR A 220 16.54 1.51 2.15
CA THR A 220 17.08 2.50 1.21
C THR A 220 16.78 2.08 -0.23
N ASN A 221 15.82 1.16 -0.42
CA ASN A 221 15.32 0.88 -1.76
C ASN A 221 14.35 2.00 -2.17
N GLY A 222 14.78 2.87 -3.09
CA GLY A 222 13.99 4.01 -3.55
C GLY A 222 12.63 3.66 -4.16
N ARG A 223 12.53 2.52 -4.86
CA ARG A 223 11.26 2.01 -5.41
C ARG A 223 10.28 1.69 -4.29
N LEU A 224 10.78 1.07 -3.23
CA LEU A 224 9.96 0.77 -2.07
C LEU A 224 9.53 2.05 -1.33
N LEU A 225 10.46 2.98 -1.14
CA LEU A 225 10.13 4.27 -0.53
C LEU A 225 9.04 5.00 -1.33
N TYR A 226 9.10 4.96 -2.66
CA TYR A 226 8.02 5.45 -3.52
C TYR A 226 6.68 4.72 -3.26
N ALA A 227 6.69 3.38 -3.26
CA ALA A 227 5.47 2.59 -3.05
C ALA A 227 4.81 2.88 -1.69
N LEU A 228 5.62 3.11 -0.66
CA LEU A 228 5.17 3.34 0.71
C LEU A 228 4.75 4.78 0.99
N HIS A 229 5.42 5.77 0.41
CA HIS A 229 5.27 7.17 0.80
C HIS A 229 4.62 8.04 -0.28
N CYS A 230 4.65 7.63 -1.55
CA CYS A 230 4.26 8.49 -2.67
C CYS A 230 3.10 7.93 -3.50
N MET A 231 3.02 6.60 -3.66
CA MET A 231 2.21 5.97 -4.71
C MET A 231 0.68 6.15 -4.57
N SER A 232 0.13 6.40 -3.37
CA SER A 232 -1.31 6.74 -3.24
C SER A 232 -1.67 8.04 -3.93
N CYS A 233 -0.75 9.01 -3.92
CA CYS A 233 -0.99 10.34 -4.44
C CYS A 233 -0.38 10.53 -5.82
N HIS A 234 0.72 9.85 -6.13
CA HIS A 234 1.47 10.04 -7.37
C HIS A 234 1.61 8.72 -8.11
N THR A 235 1.07 8.59 -9.33
CA THR A 235 1.32 7.41 -10.18
C THR A 235 2.61 7.52 -10.97
N LEU A 236 3.03 6.41 -11.59
CA LEU A 236 4.07 6.40 -12.62
C LEU A 236 3.52 6.27 -14.04
N ASP A 237 2.20 6.14 -14.20
CA ASP A 237 1.52 5.77 -15.46
C ASP A 237 0.81 6.94 -16.18
N GLY A 238 0.89 8.16 -15.64
CA GLY A 238 0.21 9.34 -16.18
C GLY A 238 -1.18 9.59 -15.60
N GLY A 239 -1.75 8.64 -14.87
CA GLY A 239 -3.03 8.79 -14.20
C GLY A 239 -3.04 9.93 -13.17
N LYS A 240 -4.07 10.78 -13.22
CA LYS A 240 -4.28 11.83 -12.21
C LYS A 240 -4.82 11.23 -10.91
N ARG A 241 -4.38 11.76 -9.77
CA ARG A 241 -4.85 11.40 -8.41
C ARG A 241 -4.95 12.63 -7.52
N ILE A 242 -4.82 12.46 -6.20
CA ILE A 242 -4.58 13.53 -5.22
C ILE A 242 -3.34 14.35 -5.61
N GLY A 243 -2.28 13.71 -6.12
CA GLY A 243 -1.09 14.39 -6.62
C GLY A 243 -0.90 14.21 -8.13
N PRO A 244 -0.02 15.01 -8.75
CA PRO A 244 0.37 14.85 -10.15
C PRO A 244 1.12 13.54 -10.38
N SER A 245 0.93 12.92 -11.54
CA SER A 245 1.74 11.75 -11.92
C SER A 245 3.23 12.12 -12.06
N PHE A 246 4.10 11.16 -11.74
CA PHE A 246 5.52 11.21 -12.06
C PHE A 246 5.83 10.69 -13.46
N ALA A 247 4.83 10.24 -14.22
CA ALA A 247 5.01 10.03 -15.64
C ALA A 247 5.45 11.35 -16.30
N SER A 248 6.50 11.28 -17.11
CA SER A 248 7.09 12.46 -17.76
C SER A 248 7.55 13.55 -16.78
N LEU A 249 7.87 13.17 -15.52
CA LEU A 249 8.35 14.12 -14.50
C LEU A 249 9.49 14.98 -15.05
N TRP A 250 10.43 14.37 -15.78
CA TRP A 250 11.67 15.01 -16.22
C TRP A 250 11.61 15.65 -17.61
N THR A 251 10.49 15.52 -18.33
CA THR A 251 10.38 15.98 -19.73
C THR A 251 9.38 17.09 -19.93
N ALA A 252 8.56 17.42 -18.93
CA ALA A 252 7.55 18.46 -19.02
C ALA A 252 7.88 19.64 -18.09
N SER A 253 7.87 20.87 -18.63
CA SER A 253 7.74 22.07 -17.82
C SER A 253 6.43 22.02 -17.04
N ARG A 254 6.42 22.65 -15.86
CA ARG A 254 5.26 22.70 -14.98
C ARG A 254 4.91 24.14 -14.71
N VAL A 255 3.62 24.47 -14.79
CA VAL A 255 3.13 25.71 -14.21
C VAL A 255 2.87 25.45 -12.74
N VAL A 256 3.50 26.22 -11.86
CA VAL A 256 3.34 26.14 -10.41
C VAL A 256 2.90 27.49 -9.86
N THR A 257 2.28 27.47 -8.68
CA THR A 257 1.97 28.66 -7.90
C THR A 257 2.90 28.72 -6.68
N ARG A 258 3.66 29.82 -6.55
CA ARG A 258 4.44 30.18 -5.35
C ARG A 258 3.96 31.50 -4.81
N ASN A 259 3.63 31.57 -3.52
CA ASN A 259 3.17 32.80 -2.87
C ASN A 259 2.03 33.51 -3.65
N GLY A 260 1.11 32.74 -4.23
CA GLY A 260 -0.01 33.25 -5.03
C GLY A 260 0.34 33.70 -6.46
N ARG A 261 1.60 33.60 -6.89
CA ARG A 261 2.03 33.94 -8.26
C ARG A 261 2.29 32.67 -9.07
N ARG A 262 1.79 32.65 -10.30
CA ARG A 262 2.08 31.60 -11.28
C ARG A 262 3.45 31.80 -11.92
N GLU A 263 4.18 30.71 -12.06
CA GLU A 263 5.46 30.65 -12.77
C GLU A 263 5.59 29.32 -13.49
N GLU A 264 6.36 29.30 -14.58
CA GLU A 264 6.74 28.07 -15.28
C GLU A 264 8.10 27.61 -14.75
N VAL A 265 8.19 26.36 -14.32
CA VAL A 265 9.42 25.74 -13.80
C VAL A 265 9.79 24.52 -14.62
N VAL A 266 11.09 24.34 -14.85
CA VAL A 266 11.63 23.09 -15.37
C VAL A 266 11.64 22.08 -14.22
N ALA A 267 11.11 20.89 -14.45
CA ALA A 267 11.10 19.82 -13.44
C ALA A 267 12.46 19.10 -13.39
N ASP A 268 13.50 19.85 -12.98
CA ASP A 268 14.85 19.36 -12.77
C ASP A 268 15.03 18.76 -11.36
N GLU A 269 16.25 18.28 -11.05
CA GLU A 269 16.50 17.61 -9.78
C GLU A 269 16.32 18.56 -8.59
N ALA A 270 16.68 19.83 -8.75
CA ALA A 270 16.52 20.84 -7.71
C ALA A 270 15.03 21.07 -7.38
N TYR A 271 14.18 21.18 -8.41
CA TYR A 271 12.74 21.28 -8.23
C TYR A 271 12.13 20.04 -7.55
N VAL A 272 12.55 18.84 -7.96
CA VAL A 272 12.04 17.58 -7.35
C VAL A 272 12.48 17.46 -5.90
N ARG A 273 13.74 17.76 -5.58
CA ARG A 273 14.24 17.78 -4.19
C ARG A 273 13.52 18.81 -3.34
N GLU A 274 13.33 20.02 -3.85
CA GLU A 274 12.57 21.05 -3.15
C GLU A 274 11.14 20.58 -2.86
N SER A 275 10.47 19.99 -3.86
CA SER A 275 9.09 19.51 -3.71
C SER A 275 8.94 18.42 -2.64
N ILE A 276 9.96 17.56 -2.47
CA ILE A 276 9.99 16.51 -1.44
C ILE A 276 10.32 17.08 -0.06
N LEU A 277 11.32 17.96 0.03
CA LEU A 277 11.83 18.49 1.30
C LEU A 277 11.01 19.66 1.86
N ARG A 278 10.30 20.37 0.98
CA ARG A 278 9.50 21.55 1.29
C ARG A 278 8.17 21.46 0.54
N PRO A 279 7.32 20.47 0.88
CA PRO A 279 6.01 20.36 0.27
C PRO A 279 5.23 21.67 0.52
N GLN A 280 4.30 21.96 -0.39
CA GLN A 280 3.46 23.17 -0.37
C GLN A 280 4.12 24.49 -0.80
N VAL A 281 5.43 24.53 -1.07
CA VAL A 281 6.08 25.77 -1.59
C VAL A 281 5.71 26.04 -3.04
N ALA A 282 5.72 25.01 -3.90
CA ALA A 282 5.33 25.08 -5.30
C ALA A 282 4.18 24.12 -5.61
N ILE A 283 2.98 24.66 -5.77
CA ILE A 283 1.79 23.86 -6.09
C ILE A 283 1.59 23.81 -7.60
N VAL A 284 1.62 22.60 -8.17
CA VAL A 284 1.35 22.37 -9.60
C VAL A 284 -0.07 22.82 -9.94
N GLN A 285 -0.22 23.50 -11.08
CA GLN A 285 -1.52 23.94 -11.58
C GLN A 285 -2.51 22.78 -11.67
N GLY A 286 -3.74 22.98 -11.18
CA GLY A 286 -4.79 21.97 -11.11
C GLY A 286 -4.81 21.15 -9.81
N TYR A 287 -3.87 21.39 -8.90
CA TYR A 287 -3.77 20.74 -7.58
C TYR A 287 -3.93 21.73 -6.41
N GLU A 288 -4.37 22.96 -6.66
CA GLU A 288 -4.47 24.03 -5.66
C GLU A 288 -5.47 23.73 -4.54
N LYS A 289 -6.44 22.86 -4.81
CA LYS A 289 -7.46 22.42 -3.84
C LYS A 289 -7.26 20.99 -3.35
N ALA A 290 -6.24 20.30 -3.86
CA ALA A 290 -5.97 18.92 -3.48
C ALA A 290 -5.52 18.85 -2.01
N ASN A 291 -5.66 17.66 -1.42
CA ASN A 291 -5.09 17.40 -0.10
C ASN A 291 -3.57 17.68 -0.11
N GLN A 292 -3.08 18.25 0.99
CA GLN A 292 -1.68 18.65 1.09
C GLN A 292 -0.75 17.42 1.00
N MET A 293 0.33 17.59 0.24
CA MET A 293 1.43 16.62 0.19
C MET A 293 2.06 16.52 1.58
N VAL A 294 2.23 15.29 2.06
CA VAL A 294 2.80 15.02 3.38
C VAL A 294 4.28 15.41 3.43
N ASP A 295 4.72 15.92 4.57
CA ASP A 295 6.13 16.14 4.86
C ASP A 295 6.78 14.80 5.24
N VAL A 296 7.39 14.16 4.24
CA VAL A 296 8.06 12.87 4.44
C VAL A 296 9.33 12.98 5.30
N THR A 297 9.89 14.18 5.48
CA THR A 297 11.09 14.40 6.31
C THR A 297 10.84 14.13 7.79
N GLN A 298 9.57 14.11 8.21
CA GLN A 298 9.16 13.70 9.55
C GLN A 298 9.26 12.18 9.76
N THR A 299 9.41 11.40 8.67
CA THR A 299 9.34 9.93 8.68
C THR A 299 10.49 9.22 7.97
N LEU A 300 11.24 9.93 7.14
CA LEU A 300 12.38 9.42 6.37
C LEU A 300 13.65 10.16 6.76
N ASP A 301 14.74 9.42 6.91
CA ASP A 301 16.07 10.02 7.06
C ASP A 301 16.67 10.46 5.72
N GLU A 302 17.84 11.09 5.76
CA GLU A 302 18.52 11.65 4.58
C GLU A 302 18.90 10.57 3.55
N GLU A 303 19.36 9.39 4.00
CA GLU A 303 19.75 8.29 3.11
C GLU A 303 18.53 7.73 2.37
N GLN A 304 17.39 7.64 3.07
CA GLN A 304 16.11 7.24 2.47
C GLN A 304 15.60 8.29 1.49
N ILE A 305 15.65 9.57 1.84
CA ILE A 305 15.26 10.65 0.93
C ILE A 305 16.13 10.61 -0.33
N GLU A 306 17.44 10.43 -0.20
CA GLU A 306 18.35 10.32 -1.34
C GLU A 306 17.98 9.12 -2.23
N SER A 307 17.74 7.97 -1.62
CA SER A 307 17.31 6.77 -2.33
C SER A 307 16.00 6.97 -3.10
N LEU A 308 15.04 7.67 -2.51
CA LEU A 308 13.78 8.03 -3.16
C LEU A 308 14.01 8.96 -4.36
N VAL A 309 14.85 9.99 -4.19
CA VAL A 309 15.21 10.92 -5.28
C VAL A 309 15.89 10.17 -6.43
N GLN A 310 16.85 9.28 -6.13
CA GLN A 310 17.53 8.47 -7.15
C GLN A 310 16.57 7.55 -7.90
N PHE A 311 15.59 6.96 -7.21
CA PHE A 311 14.54 6.19 -7.89
C PHE A 311 13.73 7.07 -8.86
N LEU A 312 13.32 8.27 -8.43
CA LEU A 312 12.60 9.19 -9.30
C LEU A 312 13.46 9.64 -10.48
N LEU A 313 14.75 9.94 -10.27
CA LEU A 313 15.71 10.26 -11.34
C LEU A 313 15.83 9.13 -12.37
N GLY A 314 15.77 7.87 -11.90
CA GLY A 314 15.73 6.69 -12.75
C GLY A 314 14.51 6.61 -13.68
N LEU A 315 13.46 7.40 -13.45
CA LEU A 315 12.30 7.53 -14.36
C LEU A 315 12.59 8.45 -15.55
N LYS A 316 13.74 9.13 -15.59
CA LYS A 316 14.13 9.99 -16.70
C LYS A 316 14.29 9.14 -17.96
N PRO A 317 13.62 9.49 -19.08
CA PRO A 317 13.82 8.77 -20.33
C PRO A 317 15.29 8.78 -20.71
N SER A 318 15.83 7.62 -21.08
CA SER A 318 17.16 7.53 -21.67
C SER A 318 17.18 8.43 -22.91
N ALA A 319 18.16 9.32 -23.01
CA ALA A 319 18.34 10.07 -24.25
C ALA A 319 18.51 9.03 -25.37
N LYS A 320 17.57 8.98 -26.32
CA LYS A 320 17.79 8.21 -27.54
C LYS A 320 19.03 8.82 -28.20
N GLU A 321 20.11 8.05 -28.30
CA GLU A 321 21.22 8.41 -29.18
C GLU A 321 20.63 8.67 -30.57
N GLY A 322 20.91 9.87 -31.08
CA GLY A 322 20.38 10.36 -32.35
C GLY A 322 20.66 9.37 -33.47
N THR A 323 19.65 9.18 -34.33
CA THR A 323 19.82 8.59 -35.65
C THR A 323 20.34 9.65 -36.61
#